data_AF-A0A2T9ZB30-F1
#
_entry.id   AF-A0A2T9ZB30-F1
#
_cell.length_a   1.000
_cell.length_b   1.000
_cell.length_c   1.000
_cell.angle_alpha   90.00
_cell.angle_beta   90.00
_cell.angle_gamma   90.00
#
_symmetry.space_group_name_H-M   'P 1'
#
loop_
_entity.id
_entity.type
_entity.pdbx_description
1 polymer ?
#
loop_
_entity_poly.entity_id
_entity_poly.type
_entity_poly.pdbx_seq_one_letter_code
_entity_poly.pdbx_strand_id
1 'polypeptide(L)'
;MKLDPKGIRYLSKEDFRVLSAVETGSRNHDIVPLNLIKQLSRLHGSGINKFIGELAKKNLITKVPNSKYIYIVSDGNDEECVLKIHRLGRMSFRNIKNKRDYLVNKKSSPSWMYMSRLSASKEFAFMKVLHQHGFPVPTPIDQNRHCIIMSHVKAIPLENVQNIGDIGLLYSDLMDLIVKLANHGLIHCDFNEFNILVTPDQKPIMIDFPQMVSTNHKDAE
;
A
#
# COMPACT_ATOMS: atom_id res chain seq x y z
N MET A 1 3.66 25.02 -16.29
CA MET A 1 2.74 24.63 -17.39
C MET A 1 1.78 25.80 -17.62
N LYS A 2 1.75 26.41 -18.82
CA LYS A 2 0.79 27.49 -19.11
C LYS A 2 -0.54 26.85 -19.52
N LEU A 3 -1.63 27.21 -18.85
CA LEU A 3 -2.98 26.76 -19.20
C LEU A 3 -3.35 27.37 -20.56
N ASP A 4 -3.73 26.54 -21.54
CA ASP A 4 -4.30 27.01 -22.81
C ASP A 4 -5.84 27.04 -22.71
N PRO A 5 -6.46 28.22 -22.52
CA PRO A 5 -7.91 28.33 -22.33
C PRO A 5 -8.72 27.98 -23.58
N LYS A 6 -8.09 27.87 -24.77
CA LYS A 6 -8.78 27.46 -26.00
C LYS A 6 -9.29 26.02 -25.91
N GLY A 7 -8.57 25.14 -25.21
CA GLY A 7 -8.93 23.74 -25.06
C GLY A 7 -10.18 23.49 -24.21
N ILE A 8 -10.51 24.40 -23.30
CA ILE A 8 -11.62 24.30 -22.33
C ILE A 8 -12.98 24.47 -23.01
N ARG A 9 -13.06 25.27 -24.09
CA ARG A 9 -14.31 25.53 -24.83
C ARG A 9 -14.90 24.31 -25.52
N TYR A 10 -14.09 23.27 -25.74
CA TYR A 10 -14.47 22.05 -26.47
C TYR A 10 -14.65 20.84 -25.55
N LEU A 11 -14.82 21.06 -24.25
CA LEU A 11 -15.09 19.99 -23.30
C LEU A 11 -16.59 19.63 -23.31
N SER A 12 -16.87 18.35 -23.45
CA SER A 12 -18.23 17.80 -23.34
C SER A 12 -18.71 17.79 -21.88
N LYS A 13 -20.01 17.55 -21.68
CA LYS A 13 -20.59 17.39 -20.34
C LYS A 13 -19.95 16.21 -19.59
N GLU A 14 -19.59 15.16 -20.31
CA GLU A 14 -18.91 13.97 -19.82
C GLU A 14 -17.46 14.29 -19.39
N ASP A 15 -16.75 15.13 -20.13
CA ASP A 15 -15.40 15.59 -19.76
C ASP A 15 -15.41 16.35 -18.43
N PHE A 16 -16.36 17.28 -18.25
CA PHE A 16 -16.53 18.00 -16.99
C PHE A 16 -16.91 17.07 -15.84
N ARG A 17 -17.70 16.01 -16.09
CA ARG A 17 -18.01 14.98 -15.06
C ARG A 17 -16.77 14.20 -14.64
N VAL A 18 -15.91 13.84 -15.60
CA VAL A 18 -14.63 13.16 -15.30
C VAL A 18 -13.68 14.09 -14.55
N LEU A 19 -13.55 15.36 -14.97
CA LEU A 19 -12.75 16.36 -14.25
C LEU A 19 -13.26 16.60 -12.83
N SER A 20 -14.58 16.72 -12.64
CA SER A 20 -15.18 16.89 -11.30
C SER A 20 -14.96 15.65 -10.42
N ALA A 21 -14.97 14.45 -11.01
CA ALA A 21 -14.65 13.21 -10.32
C ALA A 21 -13.16 13.14 -9.93
N VAL A 22 -12.26 13.61 -10.80
CA VAL A 22 -10.82 13.74 -10.50
C VAL A 22 -10.61 14.77 -9.39
N GLU A 23 -11.22 15.95 -9.46
CA GLU A 23 -11.12 16.99 -8.41
C GLU A 23 -11.68 16.50 -7.07
N THR A 24 -12.84 15.85 -7.08
CA THR A 24 -13.44 15.27 -5.87
C THR A 24 -12.57 14.16 -5.29
N GLY A 25 -11.99 13.33 -6.16
CA GLY A 25 -11.05 12.29 -5.79
C GLY A 25 -9.75 12.86 -5.22
N SER A 26 -9.27 13.97 -5.77
CA SER A 26 -7.97 14.56 -5.44
C SER A 26 -7.94 15.24 -4.07
N ARG A 27 -9.10 15.69 -3.57
CA ARG A 27 -9.26 16.14 -2.17
C ARG A 27 -8.74 15.14 -1.14
N ASN A 28 -8.70 13.85 -1.49
CA ASN A 28 -8.22 12.78 -0.60
C ASN A 28 -7.12 11.92 -1.24
N HIS A 29 -6.71 12.21 -2.48
CA HIS A 29 -5.70 11.44 -3.22
C HIS A 29 -4.90 12.35 -4.19
N ASP A 30 -3.66 12.69 -3.88
CA ASP A 30 -2.65 13.21 -4.83
C ASP A 30 -2.62 12.49 -6.19
N ILE A 31 -2.95 11.19 -6.27
CA ILE A 31 -3.18 10.47 -7.54
C ILE A 31 -4.50 9.71 -7.44
N VAL A 32 -5.45 10.05 -8.31
CA VAL A 32 -6.81 9.47 -8.27
C VAL A 32 -6.87 8.18 -9.08
N PRO A 33 -7.17 7.01 -8.48
CA PRO A 33 -7.24 5.74 -9.20
C PRO A 33 -8.36 5.71 -10.24
N LEU A 34 -8.13 5.02 -11.37
CA LEU A 34 -9.11 4.91 -12.47
C LEU A 34 -10.48 4.39 -12.03
N ASN A 35 -10.49 3.37 -11.16
CA ASN A 35 -11.72 2.79 -10.63
C ASN A 35 -12.51 3.77 -9.75
N LEU A 36 -11.83 4.66 -9.05
CA LEU A 36 -12.47 5.71 -8.25
C LEU A 36 -13.09 6.79 -9.15
N ILE A 37 -12.40 7.19 -10.23
CA ILE A 37 -12.94 8.14 -11.21
C ILE A 37 -14.20 7.56 -11.87
N LYS A 38 -14.21 6.27 -12.22
CA LYS A 38 -15.40 5.55 -12.72
C LYS A 38 -16.58 5.65 -11.75
N GLN A 39 -16.34 5.36 -10.47
CA GLN A 39 -17.40 5.39 -9.46
C GLN A 39 -17.95 6.81 -9.22
N LEU A 40 -17.07 7.81 -9.12
CA LEU A 40 -17.45 9.20 -8.84
C LEU A 40 -18.11 9.89 -10.04
N SER A 41 -17.66 9.58 -11.26
CA SER A 41 -18.24 10.16 -12.48
C SER A 41 -19.64 9.61 -12.80
N ARG A 42 -20.02 8.45 -12.23
CA ARG A 42 -21.29 7.74 -12.49
C ARG A 42 -21.55 7.53 -13.98
N LEU A 43 -20.49 7.26 -14.74
CA LEU A 43 -20.59 6.93 -16.16
C LEU A 43 -20.81 5.43 -16.30
N HIS A 44 -21.89 5.03 -16.97
CA HIS A 44 -22.17 3.65 -17.31
C HIS A 44 -21.61 3.37 -18.72
N GLY A 45 -20.57 2.52 -18.82
CA GLY A 45 -19.96 2.10 -20.10
C GLY A 45 -18.43 2.16 -20.14
N SER A 46 -17.85 1.56 -21.20
CA SER A 46 -16.40 1.46 -21.43
C SER A 46 -15.69 2.77 -21.82
N GLY A 47 -16.44 3.88 -21.92
CA GLY A 47 -15.98 5.16 -22.47
C GLY A 47 -15.04 5.99 -21.59
N ILE A 48 -14.84 5.67 -20.32
CA ILE A 48 -14.03 6.53 -19.43
C ILE A 48 -12.58 6.68 -19.86
N ASN A 49 -12.01 5.63 -20.46
CA ASN A 49 -10.63 5.64 -20.94
C ASN A 49 -10.45 6.62 -22.10
N LYS A 50 -11.49 6.83 -22.91
CA LYS A 50 -11.52 7.84 -23.98
C LYS A 50 -11.44 9.24 -23.38
N PHE A 51 -12.34 9.57 -22.46
CA PHE A 51 -12.38 10.90 -21.81
C PHE A 51 -11.09 11.22 -21.05
N ILE A 52 -10.53 10.25 -20.31
CA ILE A 52 -9.24 10.43 -19.64
C ILE A 52 -8.11 10.66 -20.66
N GLY A 53 -8.15 9.98 -21.81
CA GLY A 53 -7.20 10.21 -22.91
C GLY A 53 -7.32 11.61 -23.51
N GLU A 54 -8.53 12.10 -23.73
CA GLU A 54 -8.78 13.45 -24.30
C GLU A 54 -8.40 14.57 -23.32
N LEU A 55 -8.75 14.42 -22.04
CA LEU A 55 -8.35 15.36 -20.99
C LEU A 55 -6.83 15.40 -20.79
N ALA A 56 -6.14 14.25 -20.93
CA ALA A 56 -4.69 14.19 -20.86
C ALA A 56 -4.02 14.91 -22.05
N LYS A 57 -4.54 14.73 -23.27
CA LYS A 57 -4.06 15.46 -24.47
C LYS A 57 -4.22 16.98 -24.33
N LYS A 58 -5.26 17.42 -23.62
CA LYS A 58 -5.53 18.84 -23.32
C LYS A 58 -4.75 19.37 -22.11
N ASN A 59 -3.84 18.58 -21.53
CA ASN A 59 -3.03 18.96 -20.38
C ASN A 59 -3.86 19.32 -19.12
N LEU A 60 -5.09 18.80 -19.01
CA LEU A 60 -5.98 19.05 -17.87
C LEU A 60 -5.81 18.00 -16.76
N ILE A 61 -5.33 16.81 -17.12
CA ILE A 61 -4.96 15.74 -16.20
C ILE A 61 -3.69 15.05 -16.71
N THR A 62 -2.95 14.39 -15.83
CA THR A 62 -1.78 13.59 -16.21
C THR A 62 -1.96 12.18 -15.68
N LYS A 63 -1.79 11.17 -16.54
CA LYS A 63 -1.72 9.78 -16.11
C LYS A 63 -0.35 9.56 -15.46
N VAL A 64 -0.35 9.17 -14.19
CA VAL A 64 0.87 8.76 -13.49
C VAL A 64 0.94 7.23 -13.58
N PRO A 65 1.78 6.65 -14.46
CA PRO A 65 2.01 5.22 -14.47
C PRO A 65 2.76 4.83 -13.19
N ASN A 66 2.42 3.68 -12.61
CA ASN A 66 3.19 3.04 -11.54
C ASN A 66 3.56 3.99 -10.39
N SER A 67 2.58 4.63 -9.75
CA SER A 67 2.84 5.33 -8.49
C SER A 67 3.24 4.30 -7.42
N LYS A 68 4.52 3.93 -7.40
CA LYS A 68 5.09 3.05 -6.40
C LYS A 68 5.32 3.90 -5.16
N TYR A 69 4.73 3.51 -4.04
CA TYR A 69 5.02 4.11 -2.73
C TYR A 69 6.17 3.37 -2.03
N ILE A 70 7.00 2.70 -2.82
CA ILE A 70 8.17 1.93 -2.41
C ILE A 70 9.29 2.38 -3.34
N TYR A 71 10.35 2.92 -2.76
CA TYR A 71 11.49 3.49 -3.46
C TYR A 71 12.77 2.84 -2.95
N ILE A 72 13.71 2.56 -3.85
CA ILE A 72 15.09 2.26 -3.46
C ILE A 72 15.79 3.60 -3.23
N VAL A 73 16.46 3.75 -2.10
CA VAL A 73 17.22 4.93 -1.69
C VAL A 73 18.58 4.50 -1.17
N SER A 74 19.57 5.39 -1.15
CA SER A 74 20.89 5.09 -0.57
C SER A 74 21.06 5.83 0.75
N ASP A 75 21.76 5.20 1.71
CA ASP A 75 22.16 5.85 2.95
C ASP A 75 23.44 6.70 2.77
N GLY A 76 24.01 7.19 3.87
CA GLY A 76 25.24 7.98 3.83
C GLY A 76 26.51 7.20 3.45
N ASN A 77 26.42 5.87 3.36
CA ASN A 77 27.50 4.97 2.98
C ASN A 77 27.29 4.35 1.59
N ASP A 78 26.36 4.89 0.79
CA ASP A 78 25.93 4.37 -0.51
C ASP A 78 25.29 2.96 -0.46
N GLU A 79 24.86 2.49 0.71
CA GLU A 79 24.16 1.21 0.84
C GLU A 79 22.68 1.34 0.48
N GLU A 80 22.18 0.40 -0.31
CA GLU A 80 20.78 0.40 -0.76
C GLU A 80 19.81 0.09 0.39
N CYS A 81 18.81 0.94 0.51
CA CYS A 81 17.71 0.86 1.44
C CYS A 81 16.36 0.98 0.69
N VAL A 82 15.27 0.64 1.38
CA VAL A 82 13.91 0.79 0.88
C VAL A 82 13.18 1.85 1.70
N LEU A 83 12.66 2.86 1.01
CA LEU A 83 11.70 3.84 1.53
C LEU A 83 10.27 3.42 1.16
N LYS A 84 9.50 3.02 2.17
CA LYS A 84 8.05 2.76 2.07
C LYS A 84 7.26 3.96 2.57
N ILE A 85 6.34 4.47 1.75
CA ILE A 85 5.43 5.58 2.08
C ILE A 85 4.01 5.02 2.25
N HIS A 86 3.47 5.14 3.45
CA HIS A 86 2.10 4.73 3.76
C HIS A 86 1.09 5.71 3.21
N ARG A 87 0.08 5.18 2.54
CA ARG A 87 -1.01 5.98 2.00
C ARG A 87 -2.35 5.32 2.25
N LEU A 88 -3.03 5.76 3.31
CA LEU A 88 -4.41 5.38 3.56
C LEU A 88 -5.35 6.36 2.85
N GLY A 89 -6.19 5.85 1.96
CA GLY A 89 -7.25 6.59 1.27
C GLY A 89 -8.58 5.85 1.31
N ARG A 90 -9.69 6.51 0.95
CA ARG A 90 -11.07 5.95 1.01
C ARG A 90 -11.27 4.63 0.26
N MET A 91 -10.36 4.25 -0.64
CA MET A 91 -10.43 3.01 -1.42
C MET A 91 -9.74 1.81 -0.76
N SER A 92 -8.68 2.02 0.04
CA SER A 92 -7.91 0.92 0.64
C SER A 92 -8.70 0.20 1.74
N PHE A 93 -9.69 0.87 2.33
CA PHE A 93 -10.49 0.30 3.41
C PHE A 93 -11.93 0.81 3.38
N ARG A 94 -12.78 0.19 2.56
CA ARG A 94 -14.25 0.30 2.71
C ARG A 94 -14.73 -0.29 4.05
N ASN A 95 -13.96 -1.22 4.65
CA ASN A 95 -14.36 -1.96 5.86
C ASN A 95 -13.81 -1.42 7.19
N ILE A 96 -12.84 -0.49 7.23
CA ILE A 96 -12.30 0.03 8.51
C ILE A 96 -13.31 0.89 9.27
N LYS A 97 -14.22 1.59 8.58
CA LYS A 97 -15.21 2.46 9.25
C LYS A 97 -16.17 1.68 10.16
N ASN A 98 -16.31 0.37 9.97
CA ASN A 98 -17.23 -0.46 10.75
C ASN A 98 -16.54 -1.27 11.86
N LYS A 99 -15.20 -1.27 11.97
CA LYS A 99 -14.46 -2.21 12.85
C LYS A 99 -13.46 -1.57 13.84
N ARG A 100 -13.47 -0.26 14.12
CA ARG A 100 -12.50 0.35 15.06
C ARG A 100 -13.13 0.96 16.30
N ASP A 101 -13.03 0.20 17.40
CA ASP A 101 -13.31 0.59 18.79
C ASP A 101 -12.37 1.67 19.38
N TYR A 102 -11.38 2.16 18.61
CA TYR A 102 -10.41 3.16 19.09
C TYR A 102 -10.82 4.62 18.87
N LEU A 103 -12.01 4.89 18.31
CA LEU A 103 -12.45 6.23 17.90
C LEU A 103 -13.57 6.82 18.77
N VAL A 104 -13.74 6.33 20.00
CA VAL A 104 -14.92 6.62 20.84
C VAL A 104 -15.08 8.11 21.23
N ASN A 105 -14.11 9.02 21.03
CA ASN A 105 -14.23 10.38 21.58
C ASN A 105 -13.61 11.55 20.78
N LYS A 106 -13.72 11.61 19.45
CA LYS A 106 -13.41 12.87 18.71
C LYS A 106 -14.46 13.22 17.66
N LYS A 107 -14.99 14.45 17.76
CA LYS A 107 -16.04 15.08 16.94
C LYS A 107 -15.74 15.17 15.42
N SER A 108 -14.63 14.61 14.93
CA SER A 108 -14.23 14.64 13.53
C SER A 108 -13.50 13.36 13.13
N SER A 109 -13.83 12.77 11.97
CA SER A 109 -13.09 11.64 11.43
C SER A 109 -11.60 12.00 11.27
N PRO A 110 -10.66 11.16 11.74
CA PRO A 110 -9.23 11.45 11.64
C PRO A 110 -8.79 11.65 10.18
N SER A 111 -7.87 12.59 9.95
CA SER A 111 -7.35 12.86 8.62
C SER A 111 -6.61 11.64 8.07
N TRP A 112 -6.69 11.43 6.76
CA TRP A 112 -5.98 10.33 6.08
C TRP A 112 -4.48 10.35 6.36
N MET A 113 -3.89 11.55 6.45
CA MET A 113 -2.49 11.72 6.81
C MET A 113 -2.17 11.21 8.23
N TYR A 114 -3.06 11.47 9.19
CA TYR A 114 -2.92 10.95 10.55
C TYR A 114 -3.05 9.42 10.57
N MET A 115 -3.97 8.86 9.78
CA MET A 115 -4.14 7.42 9.68
C MET A 115 -2.90 6.77 9.04
N SER A 116 -2.40 7.31 7.93
CA SER A 116 -1.17 6.83 7.27
C SER A 116 0.01 6.83 8.24
N ARG A 117 0.13 7.88 9.07
CA ARG A 117 1.12 7.95 10.14
C ARG A 117 0.98 6.79 11.13
N LEU A 118 -0.23 6.55 11.65
CA LEU A 118 -0.47 5.43 12.58
C LEU A 118 -0.15 4.06 11.96
N SER A 119 -0.46 3.88 10.68
CA SER A 119 -0.14 2.64 9.95
C SER A 119 1.37 2.42 9.85
N ALA A 120 2.13 3.47 9.51
CA ALA A 120 3.58 3.40 9.41
C ALA A 120 4.24 3.12 10.77
N SER A 121 3.78 3.82 11.82
CA SER A 121 4.28 3.57 13.17
C SER A 121 3.97 2.16 13.65
N LYS A 122 2.79 1.61 13.32
CA LYS A 122 2.42 0.22 13.66
C LYS A 122 3.31 -0.78 12.93
N GLU A 123 3.45 -0.66 11.60
CA GLU A 123 4.28 -1.57 10.80
C GLU A 123 5.75 -1.55 11.27
N PHE A 124 6.31 -0.36 11.51
CA PHE A 124 7.68 -0.24 12.00
C PHE A 124 7.87 -0.86 13.38
N ALA A 125 6.91 -0.69 14.29
CA ALA A 125 6.99 -1.30 15.63
C ALA A 125 7.00 -2.85 15.55
N PHE A 126 6.15 -3.45 14.71
CA PHE A 126 6.18 -4.90 14.50
C PHE A 126 7.48 -5.34 13.84
N MET A 127 7.94 -4.64 12.80
CA MET A 127 9.20 -4.95 12.13
C MET A 127 10.39 -4.97 13.11
N LYS A 128 10.46 -4.00 14.04
CA LYS A 128 11.48 -4.01 15.11
C LYS A 128 11.40 -5.23 16.00
N VAL A 129 10.23 -5.52 16.54
CA VAL A 129 10.05 -6.65 17.47
C VAL A 129 10.34 -7.97 16.77
N LEU A 130 9.84 -8.16 15.56
CA LEU A 130 10.08 -9.36 14.75
C LEU A 130 11.57 -9.53 14.44
N HIS A 131 12.24 -8.47 13.99
CA HIS A 131 13.68 -8.50 13.71
C HIS A 131 14.49 -8.86 14.96
N GLN A 132 14.16 -8.27 16.12
CA GLN A 132 14.83 -8.56 17.40
C GLN A 132 14.65 -10.02 17.87
N HIS A 133 13.55 -10.67 17.50
CA HIS A 133 13.27 -12.08 17.83
C HIS A 133 13.71 -13.05 16.71
N GLY A 134 14.55 -12.59 15.79
CA GLY A 134 15.13 -13.42 14.73
C GLY A 134 14.10 -13.96 13.75
N PHE A 135 13.04 -13.19 13.47
CA PHE A 135 12.18 -13.47 12.32
C PHE A 135 12.83 -12.97 11.03
N PRO A 136 12.64 -13.66 9.89
CA PRO A 136 13.15 -13.23 8.61
C PRO A 136 12.29 -12.06 8.09
N VAL A 137 12.69 -10.85 8.46
CA VAL A 137 12.07 -9.58 8.06
C VAL A 137 13.16 -8.58 7.68
N PRO A 138 12.89 -7.57 6.85
CA PRO A 138 13.85 -6.50 6.60
C PRO A 138 14.31 -5.84 7.90
N THR A 139 15.58 -5.42 7.95
CA THR A 139 16.12 -4.67 9.08
C THR A 139 15.46 -3.29 9.13
N PRO A 140 14.73 -2.95 10.20
CA PRO A 140 14.13 -1.63 10.35
C PRO A 140 15.20 -0.59 10.65
N ILE A 141 15.25 0.48 9.86
CA ILE A 141 16.25 1.55 10.01
C ILE A 141 15.62 2.74 10.74
N ASP A 142 14.60 3.37 10.14
CA ASP A 142 13.94 4.54 10.75
C ASP A 142 12.49 4.71 10.30
N GLN A 143 11.72 5.51 11.03
CA GLN A 143 10.33 5.82 10.77
C GLN A 143 10.06 7.29 11.03
N ASN A 144 9.63 8.01 9.99
CA ASN A 144 9.22 9.41 10.11
C ASN A 144 7.83 9.63 9.51
N ARG A 145 6.89 10.07 10.35
CA ARG A 145 5.47 10.26 10.00
C ARG A 145 4.85 9.01 9.37
N HIS A 146 4.68 9.00 8.06
CA HIS A 146 4.02 7.95 7.29
C HIS A 146 5.03 7.20 6.43
N CYS A 147 6.32 7.42 6.66
CA CYS A 147 7.41 6.81 5.93
C CYS A 147 8.18 5.84 6.84
N ILE A 148 8.67 4.75 6.24
CA ILE A 148 9.56 3.77 6.87
C ILE A 148 10.77 3.58 5.95
N ILE A 149 11.97 3.58 6.54
CA ILE A 149 13.21 3.14 5.91
C ILE A 149 13.56 1.75 6.47
N MET A 150 13.88 0.80 5.60
CA MET A 150 14.29 -0.56 5.95
C MET A 150 15.40 -1.05 4.99
N SER A 151 16.12 -2.10 5.35
CA SER A 151 17.16 -2.68 4.49
C SER A 151 16.60 -3.12 3.14
N HIS A 152 17.35 -2.92 2.05
CA HIS A 152 17.01 -3.53 0.78
C HIS A 152 17.36 -5.01 0.78
N VAL A 153 16.34 -5.86 0.69
CA VAL A 153 16.50 -7.32 0.59
C VAL A 153 16.52 -7.71 -0.87
N LYS A 154 17.60 -8.39 -1.30
CA LYS A 154 17.70 -9.00 -2.64
C LYS A 154 16.78 -10.22 -2.72
N ALA A 155 15.50 -9.98 -2.98
CA ALA A 155 14.47 -11.01 -3.06
C ALA A 155 13.36 -10.56 -4.02
N ILE A 156 12.55 -11.52 -4.48
CA ILE A 156 11.36 -11.24 -5.31
C ILE A 156 10.09 -11.71 -4.58
N PRO A 157 8.93 -11.08 -4.79
CA PRO A 157 7.68 -11.59 -4.23
C PRO A 157 7.41 -13.02 -4.68
N LEU A 158 6.85 -13.84 -3.80
CA LEU A 158 6.55 -15.25 -4.06
C LEU A 158 5.66 -15.42 -5.31
N GLU A 159 4.73 -14.49 -5.54
CA GLU A 159 3.91 -14.40 -6.77
C GLU A 159 4.75 -14.46 -8.06
N ASN A 160 5.95 -13.89 -8.05
CA ASN A 160 6.82 -13.77 -9.22
C ASN A 160 7.88 -14.88 -9.31
N VAL A 161 7.89 -15.83 -8.38
CA VAL A 161 8.82 -16.96 -8.38
C VAL A 161 8.36 -17.99 -9.41
N GLN A 162 9.17 -18.22 -10.44
CA GLN A 162 8.83 -19.18 -11.50
C GLN A 162 9.18 -20.63 -11.17
N ASN A 163 10.30 -20.84 -10.49
CA ASN A 163 10.81 -22.18 -10.17
C ASN A 163 11.27 -22.20 -8.71
N ILE A 164 10.76 -23.18 -7.97
CA ILE A 164 11.18 -23.50 -6.60
C ILE A 164 11.83 -24.88 -6.67
N GLY A 165 13.06 -24.98 -6.17
CA GLY A 165 13.83 -26.22 -6.19
C GLY A 165 13.21 -27.29 -5.29
N ASP A 166 12.86 -26.90 -4.06
CA ASP A 166 12.15 -27.78 -3.12
C ASP A 166 10.91 -27.09 -2.55
N ILE A 167 9.76 -27.45 -3.10
CA ILE A 167 8.45 -26.92 -2.68
C ILE A 167 8.10 -27.40 -1.26
N GLY A 168 8.49 -28.63 -0.90
CA GLY A 168 8.20 -29.20 0.41
C GLY A 168 8.94 -28.45 1.51
N LEU A 169 10.22 -28.13 1.26
CA LEU A 169 11.03 -27.32 2.19
C LEU A 169 10.47 -25.91 2.34
N LEU A 170 10.15 -25.21 1.24
CA LEU A 170 9.60 -23.86 1.32
C LEU A 170 8.24 -23.84 2.04
N TYR A 171 7.38 -24.82 1.78
CA TYR A 171 6.11 -24.95 2.49
C TYR A 171 6.32 -25.16 4.00
N SER A 172 7.26 -26.02 4.38
CA SER A 172 7.62 -26.24 5.78
C SER A 172 8.13 -24.95 6.42
N ASP A 173 9.07 -24.24 5.78
CA ASP A 173 9.62 -22.97 6.26
C ASP A 173 8.50 -21.92 6.47
N LEU A 174 7.52 -21.85 5.55
CA LEU A 174 6.37 -20.93 5.69
C LEU A 174 5.43 -21.32 6.83
N MET A 175 5.13 -22.61 7.00
CA MET A 175 4.30 -23.09 8.10
C MET A 175 4.99 -22.87 9.45
N ASP A 176 6.30 -23.12 9.52
CA ASP A 176 7.11 -22.85 10.71
C ASP A 176 7.08 -21.36 11.08
N LEU A 177 7.07 -20.45 10.11
CA LEU A 177 6.90 -19.02 10.38
C LEU A 177 5.53 -18.69 10.97
N ILE A 178 4.45 -19.27 10.46
CA ILE A 178 3.09 -19.07 10.99
C ILE A 178 3.01 -19.57 12.43
N VAL A 179 3.52 -20.78 12.70
CA VAL A 179 3.57 -21.36 14.05
C VAL A 179 4.44 -20.52 14.98
N LYS A 180 5.61 -20.06 14.51
CA LYS A 180 6.51 -19.20 15.29
C LYS A 180 5.85 -17.87 15.65
N LEU A 181 5.09 -17.25 14.74
CA LEU A 181 4.29 -16.05 15.02
C LEU A 181 3.24 -16.33 16.09
N ALA A 182 2.47 -17.41 15.95
CA ALA A 182 1.44 -17.78 16.91
C ALA A 182 2.02 -18.05 18.32
N ASN A 183 3.19 -18.70 18.39
CA ASN A 183 3.92 -18.92 19.64
C ASN A 183 4.38 -17.62 20.32
N HIS A 184 4.56 -16.53 19.55
CA HIS A 184 4.83 -15.18 20.08
C HIS A 184 3.55 -14.37 20.29
N GLY A 185 2.37 -15.01 20.19
CA GLY A 185 1.07 -14.37 20.39
C GLY A 185 0.64 -13.45 19.25
N LEU A 186 1.18 -13.65 18.05
CA LEU A 186 0.95 -12.81 16.87
C LEU A 186 0.32 -13.57 15.71
N ILE A 187 -0.53 -12.87 14.95
CA ILE A 187 -1.12 -13.36 13.69
C ILE A 187 -0.86 -12.31 12.61
N HIS A 188 -0.30 -12.71 11.46
CA HIS A 188 0.02 -11.78 10.37
C HIS A 188 -1.22 -11.12 9.75
N CYS A 189 -2.34 -11.85 9.67
CA CYS A 189 -3.63 -11.48 9.05
C CYS A 189 -3.62 -11.23 7.54
N ASP A 190 -2.46 -11.08 6.92
CA ASP A 190 -2.32 -10.91 5.47
C ASP A 190 -1.15 -11.74 4.91
N PHE A 191 -1.07 -13.01 5.32
CA PHE A 191 0.01 -13.94 4.94
C PHE A 191 -0.31 -14.57 3.58
N ASN A 192 0.19 -13.95 2.50
CA ASN A 192 -0.07 -14.33 1.11
C ASN A 192 1.18 -14.17 0.23
N GLU A 193 1.10 -14.57 -1.04
CA GLU A 193 2.19 -14.57 -2.02
C GLU A 193 2.74 -13.18 -2.39
N PHE A 194 2.04 -12.10 -2.04
CA PHE A 194 2.49 -10.72 -2.25
C PHE A 194 3.31 -10.18 -1.07
N ASN A 195 3.05 -10.70 0.13
CA ASN A 195 3.69 -10.28 1.39
C ASN A 195 4.83 -11.22 1.85
N ILE A 196 5.16 -12.21 1.01
CA ILE A 196 6.31 -13.08 1.18
C ILE A 196 7.30 -12.79 0.04
N LEU A 197 8.52 -12.44 0.41
CA LEU A 197 9.65 -12.34 -0.50
C LEU A 197 10.46 -13.64 -0.44
N VAL A 198 11.01 -14.07 -1.57
CA VAL A 198 11.88 -15.24 -1.70
C VAL A 198 13.25 -14.80 -2.17
N THR A 199 14.26 -15.10 -1.38
CA THR A 199 15.65 -14.83 -1.69
C THR A 199 16.21 -15.81 -2.75
N PRO A 200 17.36 -15.52 -3.37
CA PRO A 200 18.02 -16.44 -4.31
C PRO A 200 18.31 -17.84 -3.73
N ASP A 201 18.54 -17.94 -2.42
CA ASP A 201 18.70 -19.19 -1.67
C ASP A 201 17.36 -19.84 -1.27
N GLN A 202 16.24 -19.36 -1.83
CA GLN A 202 14.88 -19.87 -1.64
C GLN A 202 14.39 -19.79 -0.19
N LYS A 203 14.84 -18.78 0.56
CA LYS A 203 14.37 -18.52 1.93
C LYS A 203 13.27 -17.47 1.96
N PRO A 204 12.19 -17.70 2.73
CA PRO A 204 11.09 -16.75 2.83
C PRO A 204 11.43 -15.59 3.77
N ILE A 205 11.05 -14.38 3.38
CA ILE A 205 11.14 -13.15 4.17
C ILE A 205 9.76 -12.50 4.19
N MET A 206 9.25 -12.21 5.39
CA MET A 206 7.93 -11.59 5.55
C MET A 206 8.03 -10.07 5.44
N ILE A 207 7.00 -9.45 4.85
CA ILE A 207 6.81 -7.99 4.79
C ILE A 207 5.34 -7.63 5.07
N ASP A 208 5.07 -6.33 5.24
CA ASP A 208 3.75 -5.74 5.42
C ASP A 208 3.00 -6.15 6.71
N PHE A 209 3.43 -5.56 7.82
CA PHE A 209 2.92 -5.85 9.17
C PHE A 209 1.78 -4.97 9.73
N PRO A 210 1.14 -4.00 9.04
CA PRO A 210 0.18 -3.12 9.69
C PRO A 210 -1.12 -3.83 10.09
N GLN A 211 -1.44 -4.99 9.49
CA GLN A 211 -2.63 -5.78 9.82
C GLN A 211 -2.40 -6.80 10.94
N MET A 212 -1.19 -6.92 11.48
CA MET A 212 -0.92 -7.88 12.55
C MET A 212 -1.83 -7.66 13.77
N VAL A 213 -2.30 -8.76 14.34
CA VAL A 213 -3.14 -8.79 15.56
C VAL A 213 -2.59 -9.81 16.55
N SER A 214 -3.08 -9.74 17.79
CA SER A 214 -2.77 -10.73 18.81
C SER A 214 -3.60 -12.00 18.61
N THR A 215 -3.06 -13.15 19.00
CA THR A 215 -3.82 -14.42 19.12
C THR A 215 -4.98 -14.35 20.11
N ASN A 216 -4.99 -13.37 21.03
CA ASN A 216 -6.11 -13.12 21.93
C ASN A 216 -7.23 -12.27 21.28
N HIS A 217 -7.13 -11.94 20.00
CA HIS A 217 -8.16 -11.18 19.31
C HIS A 217 -9.44 -12.03 19.17
N LYS A 218 -10.61 -11.39 19.28
CA LYS A 218 -11.92 -12.08 19.20
C LYS A 218 -12.17 -12.83 17.89
N ASP A 219 -11.56 -12.35 16.81
CA ASP A 219 -11.63 -12.92 15.46
C ASP A 219 -10.31 -13.63 15.09
N ALA A 220 -9.64 -14.28 16.05
CA ALA A 220 -8.32 -14.91 15.84
C ALA A 220 -8.39 -16.29 15.16
N GLU A 221 -9.50 -17.01 15.34
CA GLU A 221 -9.83 -18.29 14.68
C GLU A 221 -10.53 -18.04 13.34
#